data_AF-A0A9E7H1B7-F1
#
_entry.id   AF-A0A9E7H1B7-F1
#
_cell.length_a   1.000
_cell.length_b   1.000
_cell.length_c   1.000
_cell.angle_alpha   90.00
_cell.angle_beta   90.00
_cell.angle_gamma   90.00
#
_symmetry.space_group_name_H-M   'P 1'
#
loop_
_entity.id
_entity.type
_entity.pdbx_description
1 polymer ?
#
loop_
_entity_poly.entity_id
_entity_poly.type
_entity_poly.pdbx_seq_one_letter_code
_entity_poly.pdbx_strand_id
1 'polypeptide(L)'
;MKGYFLKLIHAFEEFKNLLAHNEKYRVFYLKEMKGLSRSYLEENKWVVKQYVSKLEEHLQISLISSANPMLVCASFVRMGEVATKEAFEWVASFPKIIKASALIAHIANDFVSHEFVKLAAGTCCLHNPMLHERVWYKCACGMRQSPSFR
;
A
#
# COMPACT_ATOMS: atom_id res chain seq x y z
N MET A 1 0.08 -16.75 11.89
CA MET A 1 -0.63 -15.45 11.99
C MET A 1 -0.66 -14.85 13.39
N LYS A 2 -1.09 -15.57 14.44
CA LYS A 2 -1.17 -15.03 15.82
C LYS A 2 0.12 -14.35 16.32
N GLY A 3 1.29 -14.97 16.10
CA GLY A 3 2.59 -14.40 16.51
C GLY A 3 2.93 -13.06 15.84
N TYR A 4 2.72 -12.95 14.52
CA TYR A 4 2.94 -11.69 13.79
C TYR A 4 1.99 -10.59 14.26
N PHE A 5 0.73 -10.92 14.47
CA PHE A 5 -0.27 -9.98 15.00
C PHE A 5 0.14 -9.45 16.39
N LEU A 6 0.57 -10.33 17.30
CA LEU A 6 1.05 -9.92 18.62
C LEU A 6 2.26 -9.00 18.54
N LYS A 7 3.24 -9.30 17.67
CA LYS A 7 4.40 -8.42 17.44
C LYS A 7 4.00 -7.04 16.94
N LEU A 8 3.01 -6.97 16.04
CA LEU A 8 2.50 -5.71 15.53
C LEU A 8 1.84 -4.88 16.65
N ILE A 9 1.01 -5.50 17.49
CA ILE A 9 0.40 -4.83 18.65
C ILE A 9 1.47 -4.34 19.62
N HIS A 10 2.47 -5.17 19.91
CA HIS A 10 3.58 -4.79 20.77
C HIS A 10 4.36 -3.59 20.23
N ALA A 11 4.62 -3.53 18.92
CA ALA A 11 5.26 -2.39 18.29
C ALA A 11 4.46 -1.08 18.48
N PHE A 12 3.12 -1.13 18.41
CA PHE A 12 2.29 0.03 18.71
C PHE A 12 2.34 0.46 20.18
N GLU A 13 2.41 -0.51 21.10
CA GLU A 13 2.58 -0.25 22.53
C GLU A 13 3.93 0.39 22.83
N GLU A 14 5.01 -0.12 22.22
CA GLU A 14 6.35 0.46 22.29
C GLU A 14 6.35 1.91 21.79
N PHE A 15 5.79 2.18 20.61
CA PHE A 15 5.67 3.57 20.11
C PHE A 15 4.92 4.47 21.08
N LYS A 16 3.83 3.98 21.68
CA LYS A 16 3.06 4.74 22.67
C LYS A 16 3.85 5.02 23.95
N ASN A 17 4.69 4.08 24.38
CA ASN A 17 5.51 4.21 25.59
C ASN A 17 6.69 5.17 25.39
N LEU A 18 7.19 5.31 24.17
CA LEU A 18 8.27 6.24 23.82
C LEU A 18 7.82 7.71 23.72
N LEU A 19 6.50 7.98 23.72
CA LEU A 19 5.94 9.32 23.56
C LEU A 19 5.61 9.95 24.92
N ALA A 20 5.79 11.27 25.00
CA ALA A 20 5.32 12.05 26.14
C ALA A 20 3.80 11.94 26.29
N HIS A 21 3.27 12.16 27.50
CA HIS A 21 1.84 11.97 27.78
C HIS A 21 0.92 12.74 26.82
N ASN A 22 1.28 14.00 26.54
CA ASN A 22 0.57 14.89 25.61
C ASN A 22 0.77 14.52 24.12
N GLU A 23 1.66 13.60 23.77
CA GLU A 23 1.95 13.17 22.40
C GLU A 23 1.37 11.80 22.08
N LYS A 24 0.90 11.04 23.09
CA LYS A 24 0.36 9.68 22.89
C LYS A 24 -0.81 9.61 21.91
N TYR A 25 -1.49 10.73 21.65
CA TYR A 25 -2.55 10.81 20.66
C TYR A 25 -2.05 10.51 19.24
N ARG A 26 -0.76 10.76 18.93
CA ARG A 26 -0.16 10.52 17.62
C ARG A 26 -0.29 9.06 17.16
N VAL A 27 -0.23 8.11 18.10
CA VAL A 27 -0.39 6.67 17.81
C VAL A 27 -1.79 6.33 17.30
N PHE A 28 -2.81 7.13 17.59
CA PHE A 28 -4.16 6.90 17.06
C PHE A 28 -4.19 7.03 15.53
N TYR A 29 -3.39 7.92 14.95
CA TYR A 29 -3.29 8.06 13.49
C TYR A 29 -2.66 6.83 12.82
N LEU A 30 -1.86 6.04 13.57
CA LEU A 30 -1.38 4.75 13.08
C LEU A 30 -2.42 3.63 13.16
N LYS A 31 -3.43 3.75 14.03
CA LYS A 31 -4.50 2.73 14.12
C LYS A 31 -5.40 2.69 12.89
N GLU A 32 -5.34 3.70 12.02
CA GLU A 32 -5.97 3.66 10.69
C GLU A 32 -5.36 2.61 9.74
N MET A 33 -4.35 1.87 10.21
CA MET A 33 -3.88 0.60 9.64
C MET A 33 -4.96 -0.45 9.37
N LYS A 34 -6.15 -0.30 9.96
CA LYS A 34 -7.32 -1.10 9.59
C LYS A 34 -7.64 -0.97 8.10
N GLY A 35 -7.41 0.19 7.49
CA GLY A 35 -7.57 0.41 6.05
C GLY A 35 -6.66 -0.49 5.22
N LEU A 36 -5.39 -0.61 5.62
CA LEU A 36 -4.42 -1.48 4.98
C LEU A 36 -4.84 -2.95 5.06
N SER A 37 -5.19 -3.43 6.26
CA SER A 37 -5.66 -4.82 6.42
C SER A 37 -6.91 -5.13 5.60
N ARG A 38 -7.84 -4.16 5.46
CA ARG A 38 -9.01 -4.30 4.58
C ARG A 38 -8.60 -4.38 3.11
N SER A 39 -7.67 -3.54 2.65
CA SER A 39 -7.19 -3.57 1.26
C SER A 39 -6.56 -4.92 0.90
N TYR A 40 -5.70 -5.48 1.76
CA TYR A 40 -5.12 -6.81 1.53
C TYR A 40 -6.18 -7.93 1.55
N LEU A 41 -7.23 -7.79 2.37
CA LEU A 41 -8.34 -8.74 2.36
C LEU A 41 -9.12 -8.68 1.05
N GLU A 42 -9.37 -7.49 0.50
CA GLU A 42 -10.02 -7.34 -0.82
C GLU A 42 -9.17 -7.92 -1.95
N GLU A 43 -7.87 -7.66 -1.97
CA GLU A 43 -6.95 -8.28 -2.94
C GLU A 43 -6.98 -9.81 -2.85
N ASN A 44 -6.97 -10.36 -1.62
CA ASN A 44 -7.06 -11.80 -1.42
C ASN A 44 -8.39 -12.37 -1.94
N LYS A 45 -9.51 -11.68 -1.71
CA LYS A 45 -10.81 -12.08 -2.27
C LYS A 45 -10.78 -12.12 -3.80
N TRP A 46 -10.12 -11.16 -4.45
CA TRP A 46 -9.97 -11.17 -5.91
C TRP A 46 -9.19 -12.39 -6.39
N VAL A 47 -8.08 -12.72 -5.72
CA VAL A 47 -7.27 -13.90 -6.03
C VAL A 47 -8.07 -15.19 -5.87
N VAL A 48 -8.73 -15.38 -4.72
CA VAL A 48 -9.53 -16.58 -4.42
C VAL A 48 -10.69 -16.75 -5.40
N LYS A 49 -11.36 -15.65 -5.77
CA LYS A 49 -12.48 -15.66 -6.72
C LYS A 49 -12.05 -15.65 -8.19
N GLN A 50 -10.75 -15.60 -8.47
CA GLN A 50 -10.22 -15.38 -9.81
C GLN A 50 -10.82 -14.17 -10.53
N TYR A 51 -11.18 -13.14 -9.77
CA TYR A 51 -11.79 -11.92 -10.30
C TYR A 51 -10.72 -10.98 -10.85
N VAL A 52 -10.87 -10.58 -12.11
CA VAL A 52 -10.06 -9.51 -12.72
C VAL A 52 -10.75 -8.18 -12.45
N SER A 53 -10.21 -7.40 -11.52
CA SER A 53 -10.74 -6.07 -11.20
C SER A 53 -10.60 -5.11 -12.37
N LYS A 54 -11.43 -4.06 -12.37
CA LYS A 54 -11.27 -2.94 -13.29
C LYS A 54 -10.05 -2.11 -12.86
N LEU A 55 -9.42 -1.42 -13.81
CA LEU A 55 -8.21 -0.64 -13.53
C LEU A 55 -8.43 0.38 -12.39
N GLU A 56 -9.51 1.16 -12.46
CA GLU A 56 -9.82 2.15 -11.42
C GLU A 56 -10.03 1.50 -10.05
N GLU A 57 -10.79 0.41 -9.99
CA GLU A 57 -11.04 -0.36 -8.76
C GLU A 57 -9.74 -0.91 -8.16
N HIS A 58 -8.88 -1.47 -9.02
CA HIS A 58 -7.55 -1.94 -8.64
C HIS A 58 -6.72 -0.80 -8.06
N LEU A 59 -6.57 0.31 -8.79
CA LEU A 59 -5.77 1.45 -8.37
C LEU A 59 -6.21 2.01 -7.01
N GLN A 60 -7.52 2.11 -6.75
CA GLN A 60 -8.01 2.59 -5.45
C GLN A 60 -7.58 1.69 -4.28
N ILE A 61 -7.61 0.37 -4.47
CA ILE A 61 -7.14 -0.60 -3.46
C ILE A 61 -5.62 -0.58 -3.36
N SER A 62 -4.92 -0.59 -4.50
CA SER A 62 -3.47 -0.54 -4.63
C SER A 62 -2.83 0.65 -3.94
N LEU A 63 -3.47 1.82 -4.01
CA LEU A 63 -2.99 3.03 -3.34
C LEU A 63 -2.91 2.84 -1.82
N ILE A 64 -3.90 2.18 -1.22
CA ILE A 64 -3.91 1.90 0.22
C ILE A 64 -3.01 0.70 0.53
N SER A 65 -3.04 -0.36 -0.28
CA SER A 65 -2.25 -1.57 -0.07
C SER A 65 -0.74 -1.36 -0.25
N SER A 66 -0.33 -0.30 -0.96
CA SER A 66 1.07 0.17 -1.01
C SER A 66 1.67 0.53 0.36
N ALA A 67 0.83 0.66 1.40
CA ALA A 67 1.21 0.99 2.77
C ALA A 67 1.87 2.38 2.96
N ASN A 68 2.03 3.17 1.89
CA ASN A 68 2.67 4.49 1.92
C ASN A 68 2.03 5.48 2.91
N PRO A 69 0.70 5.65 2.98
CA PRO A 69 0.10 6.58 3.93
C PRO A 69 0.44 6.24 5.38
N MET A 70 0.49 4.95 5.71
CA MET A 70 0.92 4.50 7.03
C MET A 70 2.41 4.74 7.24
N LEU A 71 3.27 4.42 6.27
CA LEU A 71 4.71 4.65 6.40
C LEU A 71 5.02 6.13 6.68
N VAL A 72 4.33 7.04 5.98
CA VAL A 72 4.44 8.48 6.20
C VAL A 72 3.94 8.86 7.59
N CYS A 73 2.77 8.37 8.03
CA CYS A 73 2.32 8.61 9.41
C CYS A 73 3.32 8.09 10.45
N ALA A 74 3.87 6.89 10.25
CA ALA A 74 4.80 6.24 11.16
C ALA A 74 6.12 7.00 11.28
N SER A 75 6.63 7.56 10.18
CA SER A 75 7.85 8.37 10.22
C SER A 75 7.66 9.65 11.03
N PHE A 76 6.48 10.29 10.96
CA PHE A 76 6.18 11.50 11.72
C PHE A 76 5.97 11.28 13.21
N VAL A 77 5.55 10.10 13.68
CA VAL A 77 5.11 9.89 15.08
C VAL A 77 6.10 10.39 16.14
N ARG A 78 7.42 10.33 15.87
CA ARG A 78 8.46 10.78 16.80
C ARG A 78 9.16 12.09 16.41
N MET A 79 8.70 12.78 15.37
CA MET A 79 9.35 13.99 14.86
C MET A 79 9.00 15.25 15.65
N GLY A 80 9.26 15.25 16.96
CA GLY A 80 9.23 16.43 17.85
C GLY A 80 8.13 17.45 17.52
N GLU A 81 8.55 18.69 17.25
CA GLU A 81 7.65 19.82 16.94
C GLU A 81 6.99 19.72 15.55
N VAL A 82 7.58 18.97 14.61
CA VAL A 82 7.03 18.78 13.25
C VAL A 82 5.79 17.87 13.27
N ALA A 83 5.72 16.99 14.27
CA ALA A 83 4.64 16.02 14.46
C ALA A 83 3.40 16.66 15.12
N THR A 84 2.86 17.71 14.51
CA THR A 84 1.64 18.39 14.99
C THR A 84 0.37 17.65 14.56
N LYS A 85 -0.74 17.97 15.20
CA LYS A 85 -2.06 17.40 14.86
C LYS A 85 -2.42 17.68 13.39
N GLU A 86 -2.13 18.88 12.93
CA GLU A 86 -2.37 19.36 11.57
C GLU A 86 -1.57 18.55 10.55
N ALA A 87 -0.32 18.18 10.87
CA ALA A 87 0.49 17.31 10.02
C ALA A 87 -0.15 15.91 9.88
N PHE A 88 -0.62 15.32 10.98
CA PHE A 88 -1.30 14.02 10.92
C PHE A 88 -2.65 14.08 10.20
N GLU A 89 -3.44 15.14 10.40
CA GLU A 89 -4.69 15.38 9.66
C GLU A 89 -4.42 15.60 8.17
N TRP A 90 -3.35 16.31 7.82
CA TRP A 90 -2.91 16.47 6.45
C TRP A 90 -2.55 15.12 5.82
N VAL A 91 -1.78 14.26 6.50
CA VAL A 91 -1.49 12.89 6.01
C VAL A 91 -2.79 12.08 5.87
N ALA A 92 -3.68 12.14 6.86
CA ALA A 92 -4.95 11.41 6.86
C ALA A 92 -5.91 11.86 5.74
N SER A 93 -5.82 13.11 5.29
CA SER A 93 -6.56 13.63 4.13
C SER A 93 -6.15 12.98 2.79
N PHE A 94 -5.05 12.21 2.80
CA PHE A 94 -4.45 11.54 1.66
C PHE A 94 -4.19 12.51 0.49
N PRO A 95 -3.24 13.47 0.69
CA PRO A 95 -2.97 14.55 -0.24
C PRO A 95 -2.31 14.02 -1.51
N LYS A 96 -2.35 14.82 -2.58
CA LYS A 96 -1.88 14.42 -3.93
C LYS A 96 -0.45 13.88 -3.94
N ILE A 97 0.43 14.43 -3.11
CA ILE A 97 1.82 13.97 -3.00
C ILE A 97 1.94 12.53 -2.46
N ILE A 98 1.17 12.18 -1.41
CA ILE A 98 1.17 10.82 -0.86
C ILE A 98 0.50 9.86 -1.85
N LYS A 99 -0.56 10.29 -2.54
CA LYS A 99 -1.18 9.52 -3.64
C LYS A 99 -0.20 9.20 -4.76
N ALA A 100 0.56 10.19 -5.23
CA ALA A 100 1.57 10.01 -6.26
C ALA A 100 2.68 9.05 -5.80
N SER A 101 3.19 9.23 -4.57
CA SER A 101 4.20 8.34 -3.98
C SER A 101 3.69 6.90 -3.87
N ALA A 102 2.44 6.72 -3.44
CA ALA A 102 1.79 5.41 -3.34
C ALA A 102 1.69 4.71 -4.70
N LEU A 103 1.31 5.47 -5.74
CA LEU A 103 1.22 4.95 -7.10
C LEU A 103 2.60 4.53 -7.63
N ILE A 104 3.63 5.37 -7.45
CA ILE A 104 5.01 5.06 -7.88
C ILE A 104 5.50 3.79 -7.17
N ALA A 105 5.32 3.70 -5.86
CA ALA A 105 5.75 2.54 -5.07
C ALA A 105 5.05 1.25 -5.52
N HIS A 106 3.74 1.31 -5.81
CA HIS A 106 2.98 0.16 -6.29
C HIS A 106 3.44 -0.27 -7.68
N ILE A 107 3.58 0.67 -8.63
CA ILE A 107 4.05 0.38 -9.98
C ILE A 107 5.46 -0.24 -9.96
N ALA A 108 6.37 0.30 -9.15
CA ALA A 108 7.72 -0.23 -9.00
C ALA A 108 7.71 -1.64 -8.39
N ASN A 109 6.91 -1.87 -7.35
CA ASN A 109 6.74 -3.18 -6.73
C ASN A 109 6.28 -4.23 -7.74
N ASP A 110 5.29 -3.90 -8.56
CA ASP A 110 4.75 -4.82 -9.55
C ASP A 110 5.72 -5.11 -10.68
N PHE A 111 6.46 -4.09 -11.14
CA PHE A 111 7.48 -4.25 -12.16
C PHE A 111 8.54 -5.26 -11.71
N VAL A 112 9.09 -5.06 -10.51
CA VAL A 112 10.10 -5.95 -9.92
C VAL A 112 9.53 -7.35 -9.67
N SER A 113 8.30 -7.44 -9.14
CA SER A 113 7.64 -8.72 -8.88
C SER A 113 7.39 -9.50 -10.16
N HIS A 114 7.02 -8.82 -11.24
CA HIS A 114 6.81 -9.43 -12.55
C HIS A 114 8.12 -9.92 -13.17
N GLU A 115 9.22 -9.15 -13.08
CA GLU A 115 10.54 -9.63 -13.50
C GLU A 115 10.97 -10.86 -12.69
N PHE A 116 10.78 -10.83 -11.37
CA PHE A 116 11.09 -11.96 -10.50
C PHE A 116 10.27 -13.21 -10.85
N VAL A 117 8.95 -13.08 -11.07
CA VAL A 117 8.08 -14.18 -11.47
C VAL A 117 8.51 -14.75 -12.82
N LYS A 118 8.88 -13.90 -13.80
CA LYS A 118 9.38 -14.34 -15.10
C LYS A 118 10.69 -15.12 -14.98
N LEU A 119 11.59 -14.67 -14.11
CA LEU A 119 12.87 -15.35 -13.86
C LEU A 119 12.69 -16.66 -13.06
N ALA A 120 11.71 -16.72 -12.16
CA ALA A 120 11.40 -17.91 -11.36
C ALA A 120 10.51 -18.95 -12.10
N ALA A 121 9.92 -18.58 -13.24
CA ALA A 121 9.03 -19.42 -14.05
C ALA A 121 9.76 -20.51 -14.86
N GLY A 122 10.72 -21.21 -14.24
CA GLY A 122 10.94 -22.63 -14.49
C GLY A 122 9.91 -23.55 -13.79
N THR A 123 9.07 -23.03 -12.90
CA THR A 123 8.03 -23.80 -12.18
C THR A 123 6.75 -22.99 -11.99
N CYS A 124 5.76 -23.25 -12.85
CA CYS A 124 4.55 -22.46 -13.09
C CYS A 124 3.35 -22.75 -12.14
N CYS A 125 3.53 -23.26 -10.91
CA CYS A 125 2.40 -23.94 -10.25
C CYS A 125 1.85 -23.39 -8.92
N LEU A 126 2.32 -22.29 -8.31
CA LEU A 126 1.83 -21.93 -6.95
C LEU A 126 1.41 -20.47 -6.69
N HIS A 127 1.38 -19.60 -7.69
CA HIS A 127 0.70 -18.31 -7.57
C HIS A 127 0.14 -17.92 -8.92
N ASN A 128 -1.18 -17.80 -9.03
CA ASN A 128 -1.89 -17.43 -10.26
C ASN A 128 -1.48 -16.00 -10.70
N PRO A 129 -0.55 -15.83 -11.65
CA PRO A 129 -0.08 -14.52 -12.09
C PRO A 129 -1.12 -13.83 -13.00
N MET A 130 -2.13 -14.59 -13.48
CA MET A 130 -3.00 -14.20 -14.58
C MET A 130 -3.99 -13.06 -14.25
N LEU A 131 -4.13 -12.64 -13.00
CA LEU A 131 -5.01 -11.51 -12.63
C LEU A 131 -4.24 -10.19 -12.62
N HIS A 132 -3.05 -10.18 -12.03
CA HIS A 132 -2.15 -9.03 -12.04
C HIS A 132 -1.70 -8.69 -13.46
N GLU A 133 -1.37 -9.73 -14.23
CA GLU A 133 -0.90 -9.60 -15.61
C GLU A 133 -1.96 -9.01 -16.56
N ARG A 134 -3.25 -9.30 -16.33
CA ARG A 134 -4.36 -8.77 -17.15
C ARG A 134 -4.68 -7.31 -16.86
N VAL A 135 -4.53 -6.86 -15.61
CA VAL A 135 -4.67 -5.43 -15.27
C VAL A 135 -3.44 -4.66 -15.75
N TRP A 136 -2.24 -5.21 -15.57
CA TRP A 136 -0.99 -4.64 -16.08
C TRP A 136 -0.95 -4.53 -17.61
N TYR A 137 -1.38 -5.55 -18.35
CA TYR A 137 -1.47 -5.46 -19.82
C TYR A 137 -2.40 -4.34 -20.26
N LYS A 138 -3.53 -4.14 -19.57
CA LYS A 138 -4.44 -3.01 -19.86
C LYS A 138 -3.80 -1.67 -19.51
N CYS A 139 -3.06 -1.58 -18.41
CA CYS A 139 -2.39 -0.34 -17.96
C CYS A 139 -1.18 0.03 -18.85
N ALA A 140 -0.35 -0.96 -19.22
CA ALA A 140 0.81 -0.80 -20.09
C ALA A 140 0.41 -0.53 -21.55
N CYS A 141 -0.68 -1.12 -22.04
CA CYS A 141 -1.23 -0.79 -23.37
C CYS A 141 -1.87 0.61 -23.40
N GLY A 142 -2.46 1.08 -22.30
CA GLY A 142 -2.99 2.45 -22.18
C GLY A 142 -1.92 3.54 -22.22
N MET A 143 -0.71 3.25 -21.74
CA MET A 143 0.46 4.15 -21.88
C MET A 143 1.09 4.13 -23.27
N ARG A 144 0.68 3.21 -24.15
CA ARG A 144 1.20 3.05 -25.52
C ARG A 144 0.28 3.62 -26.60
N GLN A 145 -0.67 4.49 -26.23
CA GLN A 145 -1.49 5.25 -27.17
C GLN A 145 -1.37 6.75 -26.90
N SER A 146 -0.29 7.34 -27.40
CA SER A 146 -0.23 8.74 -27.80
C SER A 146 0.22 8.77 -29.27
N PRO A 147 -0.54 9.42 -30.18
CA PRO A 147 -0.32 9.36 -31.60
C PRO A 147 0.71 10.42 -32.03
N SER A 148 1.76 10.02 -32.74
CA SER A 148 2.53 10.91 -33.61
C SER A 148 2.84 10.11 -34.89
N PHE A 149 2.17 10.43 -36.01
CA PHE A 149 2.73 11.22 -37.12
C PHE A 149 4.16 10.75 -37.42
N ARG A 150 4.45 9.99 -38.48
CA ARG A 150 4.02 10.04 -39.88
C ARG A 150 4.34 8.70 -40.54
#